data_AF-A0A848X6Q1-F1
#
_entry.id   AF-A0A848X6Q1-F1
#
_cell.length_a   1.000
_cell.length_b   1.000
_cell.length_c   1.000
_cell.angle_alpha   90.00
_cell.angle_beta   90.00
_cell.angle_gamma   90.00
#
_symmetry.space_group_name_H-M   'P 1'
#
loop_
_entity.id
_entity.type
_entity.pdbx_description
1 polymer ?
#
loop_
_entity_poly.entity_id
_entity_poly.type
_entity_poly.pdbx_seq_one_letter_code
_entity_poly.pdbx_strand_id
1 'polypeptide(L)'
;MIGLAGAALAFATPGGVADQKAAALDGSCLEGTTSSIVKATGRERDFVVDAPGQVIDASGVTWIGSGQESTLVGFEGEHPTCFSGGAEGAILDGGFELDAMYECTPDHCPDRQCPRPCYAYHSAAGLGPDAGGLQIVEDVQIRRTGDGISLQTAASRDVIARRVYMYEIHDDAFESDFGLAGFTAEDNLVDGAYTAFAMRMRDSATEDQRDELWTIRDNLIRLREFPNGYRQRPGHGNVFKLDNSPNEPRFRMTGNTVVIGPDTGGQTLFPPVSRVEECRENLYLFVGTEGQWQDALVSDNLADGGNNGERMAALNQSFPGCFEVRIRSSGMSEDDFLATEGWSDAVDRWKAEHVAGLIG
;
A
#
# COMPACT_ATOMS: atom_id res chain seq x y z
N MET A 1 -61.94 -7.65 -17.78
CA MET A 1 -60.57 -7.80 -18.31
C MET A 1 -60.15 -6.45 -18.86
N ILE A 2 -59.26 -5.76 -18.12
CA ILE A 2 -58.25 -4.78 -18.54
C ILE A 2 -57.54 -4.48 -17.22
N GLY A 3 -56.35 -5.06 -17.02
CA GLY A 3 -55.51 -4.79 -15.86
C GLY A 3 -54.46 -3.75 -16.25
N LEU A 4 -54.44 -2.61 -15.57
CA LEU A 4 -53.31 -1.69 -15.60
C LEU A 4 -52.20 -2.30 -14.72
N ALA A 5 -51.12 -2.74 -15.35
CA ALA A 5 -49.86 -2.97 -14.67
C ALA A 5 -49.10 -1.64 -14.61
N GLY A 6 -49.06 -1.02 -13.43
CA GLY A 6 -48.15 0.09 -13.15
C GLY A 6 -46.74 -0.44 -13.01
N ALA A 7 -45.87 -0.12 -13.96
CA ALA A 7 -44.43 -0.27 -13.79
C ALA A 7 -43.95 0.85 -12.87
N ALA A 8 -43.58 0.49 -11.63
CA ALA A 8 -42.82 1.39 -10.77
C ALA A 8 -41.38 1.43 -11.32
N LEU A 9 -41.02 2.54 -11.98
CA LEU A 9 -39.61 2.90 -12.16
C LEU A 9 -39.05 3.25 -10.77
N ALA A 10 -38.30 2.34 -10.16
CA ALA A 10 -37.38 2.69 -9.11
C ALA A 10 -36.19 3.39 -9.78
N PHE A 11 -36.17 4.72 -9.73
CA PHE A 11 -34.95 5.48 -9.97
C PHE A 11 -34.01 5.16 -8.81
N ALA A 12 -32.95 4.40 -9.08
CA ALA A 12 -31.81 4.29 -8.19
C ALA A 12 -31.24 5.70 -8.01
N THR A 13 -31.38 6.25 -6.80
CA THR A 13 -30.60 7.42 -6.40
C THR A 13 -29.11 7.02 -6.45
N PRO A 14 -28.21 7.86 -6.96
CA PRO A 14 -26.78 7.61 -6.84
C PRO A 14 -26.47 7.54 -5.34
N GLY A 15 -26.08 6.37 -4.84
CA GLY A 15 -25.57 6.23 -3.48
C GLY A 15 -24.35 7.15 -3.31
N GLY A 16 -24.19 7.73 -2.13
CA GLY A 16 -23.01 8.57 -1.85
C GLY A 16 -21.72 7.75 -1.95
N VAL A 17 -20.57 8.40 -2.07
CA VAL A 17 -19.24 7.75 -2.14
C VAL A 17 -19.04 6.76 -0.97
N ALA A 18 -19.56 7.08 0.22
CA ALA A 18 -19.53 6.17 1.37
C ALA A 18 -20.33 4.86 1.16
N ASP A 19 -21.51 4.93 0.52
CA ASP A 19 -22.33 3.74 0.20
C ASP A 19 -21.65 2.90 -0.90
N GLN A 20 -21.00 3.56 -1.86
CA GLN A 20 -20.21 2.90 -2.90
C GLN A 20 -18.96 2.22 -2.33
N LYS A 21 -18.28 2.87 -1.37
CA LYS A 21 -17.11 2.32 -0.67
C LYS A 21 -17.52 1.10 0.16
N ALA A 22 -18.62 1.17 0.90
CA ALA A 22 -19.14 0.03 1.66
C ALA A 22 -19.55 -1.14 0.75
N ALA A 23 -20.27 -0.88 -0.35
CA ALA A 23 -20.66 -1.92 -1.31
C ALA A 23 -19.47 -2.54 -2.06
N ALA A 24 -18.43 -1.74 -2.35
CA ALA A 24 -17.20 -2.20 -2.98
C ALA A 24 -16.40 -3.16 -2.10
N LEU A 25 -16.49 -3.05 -0.77
CA LEU A 25 -15.75 -3.90 0.17
C LEU A 25 -16.29 -5.34 0.24
N ASP A 26 -17.55 -5.59 -0.16
CA ASP A 26 -18.22 -6.89 0.04
C ASP A 26 -18.17 -7.88 -1.15
N GLY A 27 -17.49 -7.55 -2.27
CA GLY A 27 -17.35 -8.47 -3.42
C GLY A 27 -16.40 -7.96 -4.50
N SER A 28 -15.94 -8.83 -5.42
CA SER A 28 -15.07 -8.44 -6.55
C SER A 28 -15.75 -7.38 -7.42
N CYS A 29 -14.98 -6.44 -7.97
CA CYS A 29 -15.54 -5.42 -8.84
C CYS A 29 -15.99 -5.96 -10.21
N LEU A 30 -15.62 -7.21 -10.55
CA LEU A 30 -16.15 -7.94 -11.70
C LEU A 30 -17.56 -8.48 -11.44
N GLU A 31 -17.98 -8.56 -10.17
CA GLU A 31 -19.28 -9.09 -9.77
C GLU A 31 -20.25 -7.95 -9.43
N GLY A 32 -21.23 -7.69 -10.30
CA GLY A 32 -22.46 -6.98 -9.88
C GLY A 32 -22.73 -5.57 -10.41
N THR A 33 -21.97 -5.05 -11.36
CA THR A 33 -22.27 -3.75 -11.98
C THR A 33 -22.63 -3.88 -13.47
N THR A 34 -23.51 -2.99 -13.94
CA THR A 34 -23.75 -2.72 -15.38
C THR A 34 -22.53 -2.03 -15.99
N SER A 35 -21.38 -2.69 -15.88
CA SER A 35 -20.08 -2.13 -16.19
C SER A 35 -19.75 -2.24 -17.67
N SER A 36 -19.14 -1.19 -18.21
CA SER A 36 -18.37 -1.31 -19.44
C SER A 36 -17.03 -1.97 -19.09
N ILE A 37 -16.80 -3.16 -19.64
CA ILE A 37 -15.53 -3.85 -19.48
C ILE A 37 -14.58 -3.41 -20.60
N VAL A 38 -13.44 -2.86 -20.21
CA VAL A 38 -12.31 -2.60 -21.10
C VAL A 38 -11.27 -3.67 -20.87
N LYS A 39 -10.97 -4.45 -21.92
CA LYS A 39 -9.88 -5.43 -21.88
C LYS A 39 -8.56 -4.70 -22.10
N ALA A 40 -7.69 -4.73 -21.09
CA ALA A 40 -6.39 -4.11 -21.17
C ALA A 40 -5.43 -4.89 -22.09
N THR A 41 -4.42 -4.21 -22.60
CA THR A 41 -3.26 -4.84 -23.25
C THR A 41 -1.96 -4.38 -22.59
N GLY A 42 -0.88 -5.18 -22.69
CA GLY A 42 0.43 -4.82 -22.10
C GLY A 42 1.12 -3.60 -22.75
N ARG A 43 0.46 -2.91 -23.68
CA ARG A 43 0.91 -1.65 -24.29
C ARG A 43 0.16 -0.43 -23.76
N GLU A 44 -1.05 -0.61 -23.24
CA GLU A 44 -1.87 0.46 -22.68
C GLU A 44 -1.37 0.76 -21.27
N ARG A 45 -1.04 2.02 -21.00
CA ARG A 45 -0.50 2.43 -19.70
C ARG A 45 -1.43 3.38 -18.98
N ASP A 46 -2.12 4.23 -19.72
CA ASP A 46 -3.01 5.23 -19.14
C ASP A 46 -4.46 4.89 -19.52
N PHE A 47 -5.32 4.76 -18.52
CA PHE A 47 -6.75 4.53 -18.70
C PHE A 47 -7.52 5.77 -18.28
N VAL A 48 -8.24 6.37 -19.23
CA VAL A 48 -9.13 7.51 -18.97
C VAL A 48 -10.53 7.01 -18.69
N VAL A 49 -11.03 7.31 -17.49
CA VAL A 49 -12.35 6.91 -16.98
C VAL A 49 -13.33 8.05 -17.17
N ASP A 50 -14.00 8.05 -18.32
CA ASP A 50 -14.95 9.10 -18.75
C ASP A 50 -16.42 8.79 -18.42
N ALA A 51 -16.71 7.63 -17.82
CA ALA A 51 -18.04 7.23 -17.38
C ALA A 51 -18.00 6.37 -16.11
N PRO A 52 -19.03 6.42 -15.25
CA PRO A 52 -19.12 5.61 -14.04
C PRO A 52 -19.25 4.11 -14.35
N GLY A 53 -18.59 3.30 -13.53
CA GLY A 53 -18.72 1.84 -13.57
C GLY A 53 -17.87 1.18 -14.65
N GLN A 54 -16.83 1.85 -15.15
CA GLN A 54 -15.86 1.20 -16.02
C GLN A 54 -15.03 0.19 -15.22
N VAL A 55 -14.86 -1.00 -15.78
CA VAL A 55 -13.97 -2.03 -15.26
C VAL A 55 -12.89 -2.29 -16.28
N ILE A 56 -11.65 -2.10 -15.87
CA ILE A 56 -10.45 -2.44 -16.63
C ILE A 56 -10.09 -3.87 -16.23
N ASP A 57 -10.35 -4.79 -17.14
CA ASP A 57 -10.02 -6.20 -16.97
C ASP A 57 -8.64 -6.45 -17.57
N ALA A 58 -7.68 -6.66 -16.67
CA ALA A 58 -6.27 -6.85 -16.90
C ALA A 58 -5.85 -8.33 -16.80
N SER A 59 -6.81 -9.25 -16.85
CA SER A 59 -6.54 -10.69 -16.72
C SER A 59 -5.54 -11.19 -17.75
N GLY A 60 -4.47 -11.82 -17.28
CA GLY A 60 -3.39 -12.38 -18.09
C GLY A 60 -2.48 -11.34 -18.72
N VAL A 61 -2.60 -10.06 -18.34
CA VAL A 61 -1.79 -8.98 -18.92
C VAL A 61 -0.52 -8.76 -18.10
N THR A 62 0.60 -8.62 -18.81
CA THR A 62 1.90 -8.24 -18.22
C THR A 62 2.38 -6.92 -18.79
N TRP A 63 2.70 -5.99 -17.90
CA TRP A 63 3.39 -4.74 -18.19
C TRP A 63 4.85 -4.86 -17.78
N ILE A 64 5.74 -4.54 -18.72
CA ILE A 64 7.18 -4.56 -18.50
C ILE A 64 7.70 -3.13 -18.61
N GLY A 65 8.15 -2.61 -17.48
CA GLY A 65 8.88 -1.36 -17.35
C GLY A 65 10.32 -1.50 -17.81
N SER A 66 10.90 -0.37 -18.18
CA SER A 66 12.30 -0.28 -18.58
C SER A 66 13.25 0.04 -17.42
N GLY A 67 12.76 0.05 -16.16
CA GLY A 67 13.51 0.54 -14.99
C GLY A 67 13.79 2.05 -15.05
N GLN A 68 13.00 2.79 -15.83
CA GLN A 68 13.17 4.23 -16.08
C GLN A 68 11.83 4.99 -16.12
N GLU A 69 10.73 4.30 -15.87
CA GLU A 69 9.36 4.81 -16.04
C GLU A 69 8.80 5.29 -14.70
N SER A 70 8.01 6.36 -14.71
CA SER A 70 7.40 6.94 -13.51
C SER A 70 6.12 6.21 -13.07
N THR A 71 5.41 5.56 -13.97
CA THR A 71 4.24 4.75 -13.60
C THR A 71 4.05 3.71 -14.68
N LEU A 72 3.85 2.44 -14.31
CA LEU A 72 3.55 1.41 -15.31
C LEU A 72 2.11 1.54 -15.82
N VAL A 73 1.17 1.73 -14.90
CA VAL A 73 -0.26 1.91 -15.21
C VAL A 73 -0.85 3.07 -14.41
N GLY A 74 -1.45 4.04 -15.11
CA GLY A 74 -2.16 5.19 -14.53
C GLY A 74 -3.67 5.15 -14.79
N PHE A 75 -4.44 5.75 -13.87
CA PHE A 75 -5.88 5.93 -14.01
C PHE A 75 -6.23 7.42 -13.91
N GLU A 76 -6.82 7.97 -14.96
CA GLU A 76 -7.27 9.37 -14.98
C GLU A 76 -8.79 9.44 -14.99
N GLY A 77 -9.37 10.49 -14.40
CA GLY A 77 -10.81 10.77 -14.47
C GLY A 77 -11.45 11.22 -13.16
N GLU A 78 -12.78 11.27 -13.12
CA GLU A 78 -13.55 11.66 -11.92
C GLU A 78 -14.56 10.59 -11.49
N HIS A 79 -14.64 9.49 -12.23
CA HIS A 79 -15.66 8.48 -12.07
C HIS A 79 -15.14 7.25 -11.34
N PRO A 80 -16.00 6.52 -10.61
CA PRO A 80 -15.63 5.25 -10.01
C PRO A 80 -15.11 4.27 -11.06
N THR A 81 -13.96 3.67 -10.79
CA THR A 81 -13.28 2.72 -11.67
C THR A 81 -12.79 1.51 -10.90
N CYS A 82 -12.69 0.39 -11.59
CA CYS A 82 -11.97 -0.76 -11.08
C CYS A 82 -10.91 -1.24 -12.07
N PHE A 83 -9.73 -1.54 -11.55
CA PHE A 83 -8.70 -2.30 -12.23
C PHE A 83 -8.57 -3.66 -11.57
N SER A 84 -8.88 -4.72 -12.32
CA SER A 84 -8.83 -6.09 -11.83
C SER A 84 -7.93 -6.94 -12.71
N GLY A 85 -6.97 -7.63 -12.10
CA GLY A 85 -6.24 -8.70 -12.77
C GLY A 85 -7.05 -9.99 -12.91
N GLY A 86 -8.22 -10.09 -12.29
CA GLY A 86 -9.08 -11.28 -12.36
C GLY A 86 -8.37 -12.58 -11.92
N ALA A 87 -8.93 -13.72 -12.31
CA ALA A 87 -8.42 -15.03 -11.88
C ALA A 87 -7.05 -15.42 -12.49
N GLU A 88 -6.74 -14.86 -13.67
CA GLU A 88 -5.43 -15.05 -14.32
C GLU A 88 -4.39 -14.06 -13.80
N GLY A 89 -4.80 -13.09 -12.98
CA GLY A 89 -4.05 -11.97 -12.46
C GLY A 89 -3.43 -11.04 -13.50
N ALA A 90 -2.93 -9.91 -13.03
CA ALA A 90 -2.14 -8.96 -13.81
C ALA A 90 -0.72 -8.86 -13.23
N ILE A 91 0.30 -8.65 -14.07
CA ILE A 91 1.69 -8.46 -13.61
C ILE A 91 2.20 -7.10 -14.05
N LEU A 92 2.62 -6.28 -13.10
CA LEU A 92 3.26 -4.99 -13.32
C LEU A 92 4.70 -5.10 -12.84
N ASP A 93 5.63 -5.18 -13.79
CA ASP A 93 7.04 -5.41 -13.54
C ASP A 93 7.86 -4.18 -13.92
N GLY A 94 8.33 -3.41 -12.94
CA GLY A 94 9.01 -2.13 -13.19
C GLY A 94 10.40 -2.29 -13.81
N GLY A 95 10.98 -3.48 -13.75
CA GLY A 95 12.31 -3.77 -14.30
C GLY A 95 13.47 -3.20 -13.48
N PHE A 96 13.22 -2.78 -12.24
CA PHE A 96 14.29 -2.41 -11.32
C PHE A 96 14.99 -3.65 -10.75
N GLU A 97 16.31 -3.67 -10.79
CA GLU A 97 17.09 -4.75 -10.18
C GLU A 97 17.22 -4.54 -8.67
N LEU A 98 17.30 -5.62 -7.91
CA LEU A 98 17.35 -5.58 -6.45
C LEU A 98 18.50 -4.70 -5.90
N ASP A 99 19.63 -4.68 -6.60
CA ASP A 99 20.83 -3.91 -6.25
C ASP A 99 20.86 -2.54 -6.93
N ALA A 100 19.76 -2.04 -7.46
CA ALA A 100 19.78 -0.74 -8.07
C ALA A 100 19.78 0.38 -7.03
N MET A 101 20.47 1.48 -7.37
CA MET A 101 20.89 2.49 -6.42
C MET A 101 19.82 3.55 -6.15
N TYR A 102 19.52 3.75 -4.86
CA TYR A 102 18.43 4.61 -4.38
C TYR A 102 18.82 6.09 -4.19
N GLU A 103 20.10 6.51 -4.16
CA GLU A 103 20.47 7.89 -3.79
C GLU A 103 21.26 8.72 -4.83
N CYS A 104 20.92 10.02 -4.91
CA CYS A 104 21.71 11.09 -5.52
C CYS A 104 22.44 11.97 -4.50
N THR A 105 23.39 11.42 -3.74
CA THR A 105 24.29 12.26 -2.93
C THR A 105 25.39 12.86 -3.79
N PRO A 106 26.02 13.99 -3.40
CA PRO A 106 27.26 14.46 -4.02
C PRO A 106 28.36 13.39 -4.05
N ASP A 107 28.34 12.47 -3.08
CA ASP A 107 29.29 11.36 -2.99
C ASP A 107 29.03 10.26 -4.06
N HIS A 108 27.77 10.06 -4.47
CA HIS A 108 27.35 9.06 -5.47
C HIS A 108 26.98 9.66 -6.83
N CYS A 109 26.83 10.98 -6.90
CA CYS A 109 26.46 11.80 -8.05
C CYS A 109 27.27 13.11 -8.02
N PRO A 110 28.60 13.06 -8.18
CA PRO A 110 29.50 14.22 -8.01
C PRO A 110 29.17 15.39 -8.96
N ASP A 111 28.54 15.11 -10.10
CA ASP A 111 28.12 16.11 -11.09
C ASP A 111 26.67 16.60 -10.90
N ARG A 112 26.01 16.23 -9.79
CA ARG A 112 24.56 16.42 -9.55
C ARG A 112 23.66 15.80 -10.62
N GLN A 113 24.21 14.95 -11.47
CA GLN A 113 23.45 14.10 -12.37
C GLN A 113 23.33 12.75 -11.72
N CYS A 114 22.15 12.49 -11.16
CA CYS A 114 21.70 11.16 -10.83
C CYS A 114 21.93 10.25 -12.05
N PRO A 115 22.73 9.16 -11.96
CA PRO A 115 22.56 8.12 -12.95
C PRO A 115 21.11 7.68 -12.84
N ARG A 116 20.41 7.71 -13.96
CA ARG A 116 19.23 6.87 -14.18
C ARG A 116 19.61 5.49 -13.62
N PRO A 117 19.04 5.05 -12.49
CA PRO A 117 17.61 5.14 -12.16
C PRO A 117 17.21 5.91 -10.87
N CYS A 118 18.09 6.63 -10.16
CA CYS A 118 17.76 7.14 -8.80
C CYS A 118 16.52 8.06 -8.71
N TYR A 119 16.33 9.01 -9.64
CA TYR A 119 15.10 9.83 -9.67
C TYR A 119 13.87 9.02 -10.07
N ALA A 120 14.05 8.03 -10.95
CA ALA A 120 12.95 7.18 -11.38
C ALA A 120 12.38 6.42 -10.18
N TYR A 121 13.20 5.87 -9.28
CA TYR A 121 12.72 5.18 -8.08
C TYR A 121 11.67 5.96 -7.27
N HIS A 122 11.97 7.21 -6.91
CA HIS A 122 11.08 8.04 -6.08
C HIS A 122 9.85 8.61 -6.80
N SER A 123 9.74 8.32 -8.09
CA SER A 123 8.63 8.79 -8.92
C SER A 123 8.04 7.67 -9.75
N ALA A 124 8.43 6.40 -9.48
CA ALA A 124 8.09 5.21 -10.24
C ALA A 124 7.12 4.33 -9.47
N ALA A 125 5.85 4.29 -9.84
CA ALA A 125 4.89 3.38 -9.26
C ALA A 125 4.53 2.21 -10.18
N GLY A 126 4.10 1.10 -9.60
CA GLY A 126 3.37 0.08 -10.34
C GLY A 126 2.05 0.64 -10.84
N LEU A 127 1.24 1.14 -9.91
CA LEU A 127 -0.05 1.76 -10.21
C LEU A 127 -0.11 3.19 -9.68
N GLY A 128 -0.56 4.11 -10.53
CA GLY A 128 -0.76 5.51 -10.21
C GLY A 128 -2.21 5.97 -10.38
N PRO A 129 -3.10 5.69 -9.41
CA PRO A 129 -4.38 6.37 -9.27
C PRO A 129 -4.25 7.91 -9.36
N ASP A 130 -4.77 8.53 -10.42
CA ASP A 130 -4.77 9.98 -10.67
C ASP A 130 -6.20 10.48 -11.00
N ALA A 131 -7.15 10.15 -10.12
CA ALA A 131 -8.56 10.41 -10.39
C ALA A 131 -9.36 10.71 -9.11
N GLY A 132 -10.39 11.54 -9.28
CA GLY A 132 -11.25 12.07 -8.21
C GLY A 132 -12.37 11.14 -7.73
N GLY A 133 -12.60 10.01 -8.39
CA GLY A 133 -13.63 9.04 -8.03
C GLY A 133 -13.05 7.82 -7.31
N LEU A 134 -13.92 7.00 -6.69
CA LEU A 134 -13.53 5.75 -6.03
C LEU A 134 -12.77 4.83 -6.99
N GLN A 135 -11.55 4.44 -6.62
CA GLN A 135 -10.71 3.57 -7.43
C GLN A 135 -10.46 2.26 -6.70
N ILE A 136 -10.77 1.14 -7.35
CA ILE A 136 -10.52 -0.19 -6.81
C ILE A 136 -9.40 -0.84 -7.61
N VAL A 137 -8.39 -1.34 -6.92
CA VAL A 137 -7.31 -2.15 -7.47
C VAL A 137 -7.41 -3.52 -6.83
N GLU A 138 -7.56 -4.58 -7.63
CA GLU A 138 -7.64 -5.94 -7.13
C GLU A 138 -6.98 -7.00 -8.00
N ASP A 139 -6.50 -8.07 -7.36
CA ASP A 139 -5.97 -9.27 -8.02
C ASP A 139 -4.75 -8.98 -8.93
N VAL A 140 -3.87 -8.09 -8.49
CA VAL A 140 -2.68 -7.66 -9.24
C VAL A 140 -1.38 -8.03 -8.53
N GLN A 141 -0.35 -8.34 -9.31
CA GLN A 141 1.03 -8.45 -8.84
C GLN A 141 1.83 -7.22 -9.27
N ILE A 142 2.54 -6.60 -8.33
CA ILE A 142 3.42 -5.47 -8.58
C ILE A 142 4.80 -5.85 -8.10
N ARG A 143 5.81 -5.67 -8.95
CA ARG A 143 7.18 -6.00 -8.58
C ARG A 143 8.20 -5.08 -9.19
N ARG A 144 9.35 -4.99 -8.51
CA ARG A 144 10.53 -4.31 -9.06
C ARG A 144 10.19 -2.89 -9.52
N THR A 145 9.40 -2.19 -8.71
CA THR A 145 9.01 -0.78 -8.87
C THR A 145 9.64 0.05 -7.76
N GLY A 146 9.56 1.38 -7.88
CA GLY A 146 9.90 2.27 -6.78
C GLY A 146 8.84 2.16 -5.71
N ASP A 147 7.67 2.69 -6.00
CA ASP A 147 6.46 2.55 -5.21
C ASP A 147 5.56 1.43 -5.75
N GLY A 148 4.73 0.86 -4.89
CA GLY A 148 3.73 -0.14 -5.29
C GLY A 148 2.52 0.54 -5.92
N ILE A 149 1.65 1.09 -5.08
CA ILE A 149 0.50 1.91 -5.45
C ILE A 149 0.76 3.33 -4.92
N SER A 150 0.71 4.32 -5.81
CA SER A 150 1.05 5.72 -5.51
C SER A 150 -0.07 6.67 -5.92
N LEU A 151 -0.52 7.52 -5.00
CA LEU A 151 -1.52 8.57 -5.27
C LEU A 151 -0.77 9.83 -5.73
N GLN A 152 -0.62 9.96 -7.05
CA GLN A 152 0.37 10.87 -7.65
C GLN A 152 -0.08 12.33 -7.78
N THR A 153 -1.35 12.67 -7.51
CA THR A 153 -1.81 14.06 -7.63
C THR A 153 -2.85 14.42 -6.59
N ALA A 154 -3.02 15.74 -6.35
CA ALA A 154 -4.08 16.37 -5.54
C ALA A 154 -5.52 15.90 -5.87
N ALA A 155 -5.75 15.33 -7.05
CA ALA A 155 -7.06 14.84 -7.45
C ALA A 155 -7.34 13.44 -6.90
N SER A 156 -6.32 12.64 -6.62
CA SER A 156 -6.43 11.25 -6.17
C SER A 156 -7.13 11.12 -4.84
N ARG A 157 -8.24 10.39 -4.81
CA ARG A 157 -9.03 10.16 -3.59
C ARG A 157 -9.78 8.84 -3.62
N ASP A 158 -10.08 8.32 -2.44
CA ASP A 158 -10.84 7.08 -2.24
C ASP A 158 -10.31 5.88 -3.03
N VAL A 159 -9.17 5.34 -2.59
CA VAL A 159 -8.56 4.16 -3.20
C VAL A 159 -8.80 2.93 -2.31
N ILE A 160 -9.18 1.81 -2.92
CA ILE A 160 -9.22 0.48 -2.30
C ILE A 160 -8.22 -0.40 -3.04
N ALA A 161 -7.18 -0.85 -2.34
CA ALA A 161 -6.25 -1.86 -2.79
C ALA A 161 -6.51 -3.15 -2.02
N ARG A 162 -6.86 -4.23 -2.72
CA ARG A 162 -7.10 -5.53 -2.10
C ARG A 162 -6.61 -6.70 -2.92
N ARG A 163 -6.21 -7.79 -2.26
CA ARG A 163 -5.66 -8.97 -2.94
C ARG A 163 -4.49 -8.61 -3.86
N VAL A 164 -3.71 -7.60 -3.48
CA VAL A 164 -2.53 -7.14 -4.22
C VAL A 164 -1.31 -7.87 -3.68
N TYR A 165 -0.52 -8.46 -4.58
CA TYR A 165 0.77 -9.03 -4.23
C TYR A 165 1.90 -8.10 -4.67
N MET A 166 2.59 -7.51 -3.70
CA MET A 166 3.76 -6.67 -3.95
C MET A 166 5.03 -7.39 -3.50
N TYR A 167 6.09 -7.34 -4.32
CA TYR A 167 7.41 -7.85 -3.91
C TYR A 167 8.54 -7.09 -4.59
N GLU A 168 9.64 -6.89 -3.87
CA GLU A 168 10.77 -6.08 -4.34
C GLU A 168 10.34 -4.64 -4.68
N ILE A 169 9.61 -4.02 -3.77
CA ILE A 169 9.22 -2.60 -3.86
C ILE A 169 10.30 -1.76 -3.18
N HIS A 170 11.00 -0.96 -3.97
CA HIS A 170 12.25 -0.32 -3.52
C HIS A 170 12.04 0.88 -2.59
N ASP A 171 10.86 1.49 -2.61
CA ASP A 171 10.47 2.63 -1.78
C ASP A 171 9.16 2.31 -1.03
N ASP A 172 8.04 2.95 -1.35
CA ASP A 172 6.82 2.89 -0.54
C ASP A 172 5.79 1.91 -1.17
N ALA A 173 5.34 0.88 -0.43
CA ALA A 173 4.36 -0.09 -0.95
C ALA A 173 3.00 0.57 -1.25
N PHE A 174 2.51 1.37 -0.31
CA PHE A 174 1.34 2.21 -0.47
C PHE A 174 1.72 3.65 -0.17
N GLU A 175 1.54 4.54 -1.15
CA GLU A 175 2.07 5.90 -1.12
C GLU A 175 1.00 6.94 -1.41
N SER A 176 1.06 8.03 -0.65
CA SER A 176 0.33 9.28 -0.88
C SER A 176 1.17 10.45 -0.37
N ASP A 177 2.11 10.93 -1.18
CA ASP A 177 2.97 12.07 -0.81
C ASP A 177 2.29 13.44 -0.92
N PHE A 178 1.09 13.47 -1.52
CA PHE A 178 0.25 14.68 -1.57
C PHE A 178 -0.76 14.73 -0.42
N GLY A 179 -0.77 13.70 0.44
CA GLY A 179 -1.48 13.69 1.71
C GLY A 179 -2.98 13.54 1.55
N LEU A 180 -3.43 12.87 0.49
CA LEU A 180 -4.83 12.92 0.04
C LEU A 180 -5.60 11.66 0.45
N ALA A 181 -6.85 11.91 0.87
CA ALA A 181 -8.11 11.16 0.83
C ALA A 181 -8.14 9.63 0.98
N GLY A 182 -9.20 9.15 1.64
CA GLY A 182 -9.23 7.85 2.30
C GLY A 182 -8.73 6.64 1.49
N PHE A 183 -7.63 6.05 1.94
CA PHE A 183 -7.06 4.83 1.38
C PHE A 183 -7.55 3.59 2.14
N THR A 184 -7.82 2.49 1.45
CA THR A 184 -8.06 1.18 2.07
C THR A 184 -7.07 0.17 1.53
N ALA A 185 -6.20 -0.36 2.39
CA ALA A 185 -5.33 -1.50 2.10
C ALA A 185 -5.91 -2.71 2.85
N GLU A 186 -6.46 -3.67 2.12
CA GLU A 186 -7.08 -4.85 2.70
C GLU A 186 -6.56 -6.15 2.07
N ASP A 187 -6.27 -7.17 2.88
CA ASP A 187 -6.01 -8.52 2.37
C ASP A 187 -4.92 -8.54 1.27
N ASN A 188 -3.86 -7.76 1.49
CA ASN A 188 -2.73 -7.68 0.59
C ASN A 188 -1.54 -8.46 1.15
N LEU A 189 -0.68 -8.94 0.24
CA LEU A 189 0.63 -9.47 0.57
C LEU A 189 1.71 -8.52 0.06
N VAL A 190 2.50 -7.97 0.96
CA VAL A 190 3.73 -7.22 0.64
C VAL A 190 4.92 -8.05 1.12
N ASP A 191 5.63 -8.70 0.20
CA ASP A 191 6.78 -9.56 0.48
C ASP A 191 8.08 -8.88 0.05
N GLY A 192 8.46 -7.84 0.79
CA GLY A 192 9.66 -7.05 0.55
C GLY A 192 9.36 -5.68 -0.03
N ALA A 193 9.07 -4.73 0.86
CA ALA A 193 9.07 -3.29 0.58
C ALA A 193 10.05 -2.55 1.49
N TYR A 194 10.52 -1.37 1.10
CA TYR A 194 11.35 -0.53 1.97
C TYR A 194 10.48 0.14 3.04
N THR A 195 9.37 0.76 2.65
CA THR A 195 8.34 1.32 3.54
C THR A 195 6.99 0.66 3.26
N ALA A 196 6.18 0.41 4.29
CA ALA A 196 4.83 -0.15 4.08
C ALA A 196 3.84 0.94 3.64
N PHE A 197 3.65 1.96 4.48
CA PHE A 197 2.68 3.03 4.26
C PHE A 197 3.38 4.38 4.31
N ALA A 198 3.32 5.12 3.21
CA ALA A 198 3.81 6.47 3.12
C ALA A 198 2.67 7.46 2.91
N MET A 199 2.62 8.43 3.80
CA MET A 199 1.60 9.44 3.81
C MET A 199 2.24 10.75 4.26
N ARG A 200 2.45 11.62 3.29
CA ARG A 200 3.14 12.89 3.50
C ARG A 200 2.30 14.01 2.94
N MET A 201 2.45 15.20 3.50
CA MET A 201 1.89 16.43 2.96
C MET A 201 3.06 17.26 2.42
N ARG A 202 3.57 16.90 1.24
CA ARG A 202 4.59 17.73 0.58
C ARG A 202 4.06 19.17 0.44
N ASP A 203 4.96 20.14 0.63
CA ASP A 203 4.78 21.59 0.93
C ASP A 203 3.68 22.40 0.17
N SER A 204 3.01 21.83 -0.82
CA SER A 204 1.88 22.43 -1.54
C SER A 204 0.49 21.89 -1.15
N ALA A 205 0.40 20.79 -0.39
CA ALA A 205 -0.88 20.24 0.06
C ALA A 205 -1.42 21.04 1.25
N THR A 206 -2.47 21.85 1.02
CA THR A 206 -3.11 22.67 2.07
C THR A 206 -4.45 22.14 2.54
N GLU A 207 -4.90 21.02 1.99
CA GLU A 207 -6.21 20.44 2.32
C GLU A 207 -6.18 19.83 3.73
N ASP A 208 -7.28 20.01 4.47
CA ASP A 208 -7.47 19.41 5.79
C ASP A 208 -8.06 18.01 5.61
N GLN A 209 -7.29 17.00 6.00
CA GLN A 209 -7.59 15.59 5.75
C GLN A 209 -7.88 14.86 7.05
N ARG A 210 -8.03 15.58 8.17
CA ARG A 210 -8.28 14.96 9.50
C ARG A 210 -9.56 14.14 9.55
N ASP A 211 -10.54 14.45 8.70
CA ASP A 211 -11.79 13.70 8.61
C ASP A 211 -11.66 12.46 7.70
N GLU A 212 -10.61 12.38 6.89
CA GLU A 212 -10.31 11.25 6.01
C GLU A 212 -9.69 10.08 6.78
N LEU A 213 -9.85 8.88 6.21
CA LEU A 213 -9.50 7.65 6.88
C LEU A 213 -8.69 6.70 6.01
N TRP A 214 -7.53 6.30 6.53
CA TRP A 214 -6.75 5.18 6.07
C TRP A 214 -7.16 3.91 6.82
N THR A 215 -7.75 2.96 6.09
CA THR A 215 -8.14 1.66 6.62
C THR A 215 -7.11 0.62 6.20
N ILE A 216 -6.45 -0.01 7.16
CA ILE A 216 -5.39 -0.98 6.92
C ILE A 216 -5.80 -2.26 7.64
N ARG A 217 -6.20 -3.30 6.90
CA ARG A 217 -6.68 -4.52 7.53
C ARG A 217 -6.27 -5.82 6.86
N ASP A 218 -6.06 -6.83 7.68
CA ASP A 218 -5.84 -8.20 7.23
C ASP A 218 -4.66 -8.35 6.24
N ASN A 219 -3.69 -7.42 6.27
CA ASN A 219 -2.54 -7.46 5.36
C ASN A 219 -1.40 -8.30 5.96
N LEU A 220 -0.65 -8.97 5.09
CA LEU A 220 0.62 -9.60 5.39
C LEU A 220 1.74 -8.72 4.82
N ILE A 221 2.58 -8.15 5.66
CA ILE A 221 3.60 -7.19 5.24
C ILE A 221 4.97 -7.60 5.76
N ARG A 222 5.96 -7.71 4.89
CA ARG A 222 7.36 -7.90 5.24
C ARG A 222 8.18 -6.74 4.69
N LEU A 223 8.73 -5.96 5.61
CA LEU A 223 9.73 -4.96 5.26
C LEU A 223 11.07 -5.64 5.04
N ARG A 224 11.81 -5.16 4.06
CA ARG A 224 13.07 -5.79 3.63
C ARG A 224 14.17 -4.75 3.45
N GLU A 225 15.37 -5.13 3.85
CA GLU A 225 16.57 -4.40 3.51
C GLU A 225 16.95 -4.60 2.04
N PHE A 226 17.28 -3.51 1.38
CA PHE A 226 17.80 -3.52 0.01
C PHE A 226 19.30 -3.23 0.04
N PRO A 227 20.12 -3.95 -0.76
CA PRO A 227 21.58 -3.76 -0.79
C PRO A 227 22.01 -2.30 -0.98
N ASN A 228 21.21 -1.50 -1.69
CA ASN A 228 21.44 -0.09 -1.95
C ASN A 228 20.29 0.78 -1.45
N GLY A 229 19.88 0.59 -0.18
CA GLY A 229 18.79 1.32 0.45
C GLY A 229 18.97 2.84 0.51
N TYR A 230 17.90 3.54 0.93
CA TYR A 230 17.90 5.00 0.97
C TYR A 230 19.05 5.58 1.77
N ARG A 231 19.83 6.45 1.12
CA ARG A 231 21.03 7.07 1.71
C ARG A 231 22.04 6.07 2.27
N GLN A 232 22.07 4.86 1.70
CA GLN A 232 22.88 3.73 2.18
C GLN A 232 22.69 3.45 3.66
N ARG A 233 21.51 3.76 4.19
CA ARG A 233 21.16 3.38 5.54
C ARG A 233 20.91 1.88 5.53
N PRO A 234 21.59 1.10 6.38
CA PRO A 234 21.29 -0.31 6.52
C PRO A 234 19.84 -0.47 6.98
N GLY A 235 19.26 -1.60 6.61
CA GLY A 235 17.92 -1.99 6.98
C GLY A 235 16.81 -1.51 6.04
N HIS A 236 15.60 -1.40 6.59
CA HIS A 236 14.41 -0.99 5.87
C HIS A 236 13.94 0.41 6.32
N GLY A 237 12.94 0.94 5.61
CA GLY A 237 12.27 2.19 5.90
C GLY A 237 11.25 2.07 7.03
N ASN A 238 10.21 2.90 6.97
CA ASN A 238 9.18 2.99 8.01
C ASN A 238 8.12 1.90 7.84
N VAL A 239 7.43 1.53 8.92
CA VAL A 239 6.07 0.99 8.72
C VAL A 239 5.15 2.13 8.29
N PHE A 240 5.25 3.27 8.97
CA PHE A 240 4.47 4.48 8.64
C PHE A 240 5.39 5.67 8.40
N LYS A 241 5.60 6.07 7.15
CA LYS A 241 6.32 7.29 6.80
C LYS A 241 5.33 8.45 6.83
N LEU A 242 5.32 9.16 7.96
CA LEU A 242 4.37 10.22 8.29
C LEU A 242 5.09 11.57 8.39
N ASP A 243 4.38 12.65 8.05
CA ASP A 243 4.80 13.99 8.41
C ASP A 243 4.23 14.39 9.78
N ASN A 244 4.63 15.56 10.30
CA ASN A 244 4.05 16.16 11.50
C ASN A 244 3.04 17.26 11.15
N SER A 245 2.27 17.08 10.07
CA SER A 245 1.22 18.02 9.71
C SER A 245 -0.02 17.81 10.58
N PRO A 246 -0.62 18.87 11.14
CA PRO A 246 -1.88 18.74 11.87
C PRO A 246 -3.05 18.33 10.97
N ASN A 247 -2.89 18.39 9.65
CA ASN A 247 -3.96 18.16 8.68
C ASN A 247 -4.03 16.71 8.17
N GLU A 248 -3.15 15.82 8.63
CA GLU A 248 -3.08 14.43 8.16
C GLU A 248 -4.30 13.57 8.57
N PRO A 249 -4.63 12.54 7.77
CA PRO A 249 -5.78 11.67 8.03
C PRO A 249 -5.57 10.74 9.22
N ARG A 250 -6.66 10.07 9.57
CA ARG A 250 -6.74 9.12 10.69
C ARG A 250 -6.62 7.68 10.19
N PHE A 251 -6.25 6.78 11.09
CA PHE A 251 -6.01 5.36 10.80
C PHE A 251 -7.02 4.46 11.51
N ARG A 252 -7.51 3.45 10.79
CA ARG A 252 -8.08 2.23 11.36
C ARG A 252 -7.20 1.05 10.98
N MET A 253 -6.68 0.32 11.97
CA MET A 253 -5.71 -0.77 11.75
C MET A 253 -6.16 -2.05 12.45
N THR A 254 -6.48 -3.10 11.68
CA THR A 254 -7.04 -4.33 12.25
C THR A 254 -6.44 -5.58 11.62
N GLY A 255 -5.98 -6.54 12.42
CA GLY A 255 -5.67 -7.88 11.91
C GLY A 255 -4.42 -7.99 11.02
N ASN A 256 -3.57 -6.96 10.97
CA ASN A 256 -2.38 -6.97 10.11
C ASN A 256 -1.25 -7.77 10.76
N THR A 257 -0.48 -8.54 9.96
CA THR A 257 0.78 -9.14 10.40
C THR A 257 1.94 -8.47 9.68
N VAL A 258 2.88 -7.89 10.45
CA VAL A 258 4.02 -7.13 9.91
C VAL A 258 5.34 -7.74 10.39
N VAL A 259 6.18 -8.17 9.46
CA VAL A 259 7.54 -8.65 9.69
C VAL A 259 8.51 -7.47 9.55
N ILE A 260 9.31 -7.26 10.60
CA ILE A 260 10.19 -6.09 10.76
C ILE A 260 11.61 -6.56 11.08
N GLY A 261 12.57 -6.02 10.33
CA GLY A 261 14.01 -6.27 10.49
C GLY A 261 14.62 -5.54 11.69
N PRO A 262 15.81 -5.97 12.14
CA PRO A 262 16.51 -5.34 13.27
C PRO A 262 16.92 -3.89 13.00
N ASP A 263 17.30 -3.58 11.76
CA ASP A 263 17.77 -2.27 11.37
C ASP A 263 16.61 -1.41 10.92
N THR A 264 15.96 -0.79 11.89
CA THR A 264 14.80 0.08 11.65
C THR A 264 15.21 1.51 11.30
N GLY A 265 16.50 1.85 11.27
CA GLY A 265 16.99 3.19 10.86
C GLY A 265 16.46 4.37 11.68
N GLY A 266 15.90 4.12 12.88
CA GLY A 266 15.21 5.12 13.69
C GLY A 266 13.89 5.62 13.11
N GLN A 267 13.25 4.77 12.33
CA GLN A 267 12.04 5.05 11.57
C GLN A 267 10.79 4.85 12.45
N THR A 268 9.66 5.40 11.98
CA THR A 268 8.36 5.29 12.62
C THR A 268 7.77 3.89 12.42
N LEU A 269 7.62 3.15 13.52
CA LEU A 269 6.99 1.82 13.53
C LEU A 269 5.49 1.89 13.86
N PHE A 270 5.08 2.94 14.57
CA PHE A 270 3.72 3.13 15.06
C PHE A 270 3.24 4.55 14.78
N PRO A 271 1.98 4.76 14.34
CA PRO A 271 1.43 6.09 14.17
C PRO A 271 1.17 6.76 15.53
N PRO A 272 1.06 8.10 15.59
CA PRO A 272 0.66 8.78 16.82
C PRO A 272 -0.79 8.41 17.19
N VAL A 273 -1.03 8.16 18.48
CA VAL A 273 -2.37 7.75 18.99
C VAL A 273 -3.48 8.75 18.67
N SER A 274 -3.17 10.04 18.56
CA SER A 274 -4.11 11.09 18.18
C SER A 274 -4.65 10.96 16.75
N ARG A 275 -3.96 10.18 15.91
CA ARG A 275 -4.37 9.88 14.53
C ARG A 275 -4.97 8.49 14.38
N VAL A 276 -5.22 7.76 15.46
CA VAL A 276 -5.82 6.42 15.39
C VAL A 276 -7.26 6.49 15.85
N GLU A 277 -8.17 6.04 14.99
CA GLU A 277 -9.59 5.91 15.31
C GLU A 277 -9.93 4.51 15.82
N GLU A 278 -9.28 3.48 15.27
CA GLU A 278 -9.47 2.08 15.64
C GLU A 278 -8.15 1.32 15.52
N CYS A 279 -7.85 0.49 16.51
CA CYS A 279 -6.72 -0.42 16.42
C CYS A 279 -6.96 -1.70 17.21
N ARG A 280 -6.79 -2.87 16.58
CA ARG A 280 -6.82 -4.17 17.27
C ARG A 280 -6.10 -5.25 16.47
N GLU A 281 -5.61 -6.26 17.17
CA GLU A 281 -5.19 -7.54 16.59
C GLU A 281 -4.07 -7.40 15.54
N ASN A 282 -3.23 -6.37 15.65
CA ASN A 282 -2.05 -6.25 14.78
C ASN A 282 -0.87 -6.98 15.41
N LEU A 283 -0.25 -7.89 14.65
CA LEU A 283 0.89 -8.70 15.07
C LEU A 283 2.16 -8.20 14.40
N TYR A 284 3.14 -7.78 15.20
CA TYR A 284 4.48 -7.47 14.73
C TYR A 284 5.42 -8.63 15.03
N LEU A 285 6.05 -9.17 13.98
CA LEU A 285 7.07 -10.20 14.06
C LEU A 285 8.43 -9.55 13.86
N PHE A 286 9.14 -9.29 14.96
CA PHE A 286 10.46 -8.67 14.90
C PHE A 286 11.53 -9.75 14.76
N VAL A 287 12.18 -9.80 13.60
CA VAL A 287 13.20 -10.81 13.28
C VAL A 287 14.56 -10.48 13.90
N GLY A 288 14.71 -9.30 14.51
CA GLY A 288 15.88 -8.92 15.30
C GLY A 288 15.92 -9.59 16.68
N THR A 289 16.92 -9.23 17.48
CA THR A 289 17.05 -9.66 18.88
C THR A 289 16.27 -8.74 19.83
N GLU A 290 15.99 -9.19 21.05
CA GLU A 290 15.37 -8.36 22.10
C GLU A 290 16.09 -7.02 22.30
N GLY A 291 17.43 -7.01 22.35
CA GLY A 291 18.18 -5.77 22.49
C GLY A 291 17.94 -4.78 21.35
N GLN A 292 17.93 -5.28 20.11
CA GLN A 292 17.65 -4.46 18.93
C GLN A 292 16.21 -3.94 18.91
N TRP A 293 15.26 -4.72 19.45
CA TRP A 293 13.88 -4.24 19.61
C TRP A 293 13.82 -3.07 20.61
N GLN A 294 14.49 -3.19 21.75
CA GLN A 294 14.56 -2.11 22.73
C GLN A 294 15.20 -0.85 22.14
N ASP A 295 16.26 -1.01 21.34
CA ASP A 295 16.89 0.10 20.62
C ASP A 295 15.93 0.75 19.62
N ALA A 296 15.14 -0.04 18.88
CA ALA A 296 14.12 0.48 17.97
C ALA A 296 13.00 1.25 18.68
N LEU A 297 12.65 0.86 19.91
CA LEU A 297 11.63 1.52 20.71
C LEU A 297 12.06 2.90 21.21
N VAL A 298 13.33 3.11 21.53
CA VAL A 298 13.85 4.38 22.09
C VAL A 298 14.40 5.33 21.04
N SER A 299 14.11 5.11 19.75
CA SER A 299 14.59 6.01 18.71
C SER A 299 13.85 7.36 18.71
N ASP A 300 14.58 8.44 18.97
CA ASP A 300 14.06 9.81 19.19
C ASP A 300 13.84 10.63 17.89
N ASN A 301 13.93 10.02 16.69
CA ASN A 301 13.88 10.75 15.41
C ASN A 301 12.46 10.95 14.85
N LEU A 302 11.42 10.81 15.68
CA LEU A 302 10.06 10.95 15.20
C LEU A 302 9.65 12.43 15.12
N ALA A 303 8.87 12.77 14.10
CA ALA A 303 8.56 14.16 13.78
C ALA A 303 7.73 14.89 14.85
N ASP A 304 7.05 14.16 15.74
CA ASP A 304 6.27 14.67 16.88
C ASP A 304 7.05 14.76 18.20
N GLY A 305 8.33 14.35 18.21
CA GLY A 305 9.20 14.41 19.38
C GLY A 305 9.01 13.29 20.40
N GLY A 306 8.18 12.28 20.11
CA GLY A 306 8.10 11.04 20.89
C GLY A 306 8.97 9.92 20.31
N ASN A 307 9.04 8.78 21.01
CA ASN A 307 9.67 7.56 20.48
C ASN A 307 8.65 6.44 20.20
N ASN A 308 9.09 5.37 19.54
CA ASN A 308 8.24 4.24 19.16
C ASN A 308 7.64 3.51 20.39
N GLY A 309 8.39 3.41 21.48
CA GLY A 309 7.93 2.77 22.72
C GLY A 309 6.78 3.53 23.38
N GLU A 310 6.89 4.85 23.47
CA GLU A 310 5.83 5.73 23.97
C GLU A 310 4.56 5.65 23.12
N ARG A 311 4.71 5.64 21.78
CA ARG A 311 3.57 5.49 20.86
C ARG A 311 2.90 4.13 21.02
N MET A 312 3.67 3.05 21.03
CA MET A 312 3.12 1.70 21.22
C MET A 312 2.37 1.58 22.55
N ALA A 313 2.93 2.11 23.64
CA ALA A 313 2.30 2.11 24.95
C ALA A 313 0.99 2.92 24.97
N ALA A 314 1.00 4.13 24.38
CA ALA A 314 -0.19 4.99 24.30
C ALA A 314 -1.30 4.37 23.43
N LEU A 315 -0.92 3.70 22.33
CA LEU A 315 -1.83 2.97 21.46
C LEU A 315 -2.46 1.79 22.21
N ASN A 316 -1.66 0.94 22.85
CA ASN A 316 -2.17 -0.21 23.62
C ASN A 316 -2.98 0.22 24.85
N GLN A 317 -2.75 1.42 25.39
CA GLN A 317 -3.57 1.99 26.46
C GLN A 317 -4.94 2.47 25.95
N SER A 318 -4.96 3.20 24.82
CA SER A 318 -6.19 3.73 24.23
C SER A 318 -7.03 2.65 23.54
N PHE A 319 -6.35 1.65 22.98
CA PHE A 319 -6.89 0.55 22.21
C PHE A 319 -6.28 -0.77 22.71
N PRO A 320 -6.86 -1.38 23.77
CA PRO A 320 -6.33 -2.63 24.31
C PRO A 320 -6.25 -3.73 23.26
N GLY A 321 -5.07 -4.34 23.09
CA GLY A 321 -4.82 -5.35 22.07
C GLY A 321 -4.53 -4.78 20.68
N CYS A 322 -4.18 -3.49 20.58
CA CYS A 322 -3.81 -2.85 19.32
C CYS A 322 -2.60 -3.52 18.65
N PHE A 323 -1.49 -3.68 19.39
CA PHE A 323 -0.28 -4.36 18.93
C PHE A 323 0.16 -5.48 19.86
N GLU A 324 0.34 -6.67 19.31
CA GLU A 324 1.14 -7.75 19.87
C GLU A 324 2.50 -7.78 19.16
N VAL A 325 3.58 -7.88 19.91
CA VAL A 325 4.94 -7.98 19.34
C VAL A 325 5.55 -9.31 19.76
N ARG A 326 6.00 -10.09 18.78
CA ARG A 326 6.78 -11.32 18.99
C ARG A 326 8.17 -11.11 18.45
N ILE A 327 9.17 -11.45 19.26
CA ILE A 327 10.57 -11.18 18.98
C ILE A 327 11.28 -12.51 18.82
N ARG A 328 12.10 -12.61 17.77
CA ARG A 328 12.89 -13.80 17.52
C ARG A 328 13.82 -14.10 18.70
N SER A 329 13.75 -15.34 19.17
CA SER A 329 14.65 -15.82 20.23
C SER A 329 16.10 -15.92 19.75
N SER A 330 17.05 -15.64 20.64
CA SER A 330 18.48 -15.80 20.35
C SER A 330 18.80 -17.25 19.97
N GLY A 331 19.44 -17.45 18.82
CA GLY A 331 19.81 -18.76 18.28
C GLY A 331 18.77 -19.41 17.35
N MET A 332 17.59 -18.81 17.18
CA MET A 332 16.63 -19.20 16.15
C MET A 332 16.98 -18.51 14.82
N SER A 333 16.89 -19.22 13.70
CA SER A 333 17.02 -18.59 12.38
C SER A 333 15.79 -17.71 12.09
N GLU A 334 15.91 -16.78 11.14
CA GLU A 334 14.74 -16.01 10.71
C GLU A 334 13.65 -16.92 10.11
N ASP A 335 14.03 -17.85 9.25
CA ASP A 335 13.09 -18.79 8.62
C ASP A 335 12.35 -19.66 9.64
N ASP A 336 13.07 -20.21 10.64
CA ASP A 336 12.45 -21.01 11.70
C ASP A 336 11.49 -20.18 12.56
N PHE A 337 11.83 -18.91 12.81
CA PHE A 337 10.98 -17.99 13.54
C PHE A 337 9.71 -17.68 12.76
N LEU A 338 9.83 -17.25 11.51
CA LEU A 338 8.68 -16.96 10.66
C LEU A 338 7.78 -18.19 10.46
N ALA A 339 8.37 -19.39 10.33
CA ALA A 339 7.60 -20.64 10.29
C ALA A 339 6.87 -20.91 11.62
N THR A 340 7.55 -20.75 12.77
CA THR A 340 6.96 -20.97 14.10
C THR A 340 5.81 -20.01 14.38
N GLU A 341 5.93 -18.76 13.93
CA GLU A 341 4.91 -17.73 14.10
C GLU A 341 3.78 -17.80 13.05
N GLY A 342 3.83 -18.78 12.14
CA GLY A 342 2.79 -19.02 11.14
C GLY A 342 2.81 -18.04 9.96
N TRP A 343 3.85 -17.21 9.82
CA TRP A 343 4.00 -16.31 8.68
C TRP A 343 4.06 -17.07 7.36
N SER A 344 4.91 -18.09 7.26
CA SER A 344 5.07 -18.86 6.02
C SER A 344 3.76 -19.54 5.61
N ASP A 345 3.04 -20.15 6.56
CA ASP A 345 1.73 -20.78 6.31
C ASP A 345 0.65 -19.76 5.91
N ALA A 346 0.70 -18.54 6.44
CA ALA A 346 -0.20 -17.47 6.06
C ALA A 346 0.08 -16.98 4.63
N VAL A 347 1.35 -16.76 4.29
CA VAL A 347 1.78 -16.37 2.94
C VAL A 347 1.42 -17.44 1.91
N ASP A 348 1.69 -18.71 2.20
CA ASP A 348 1.40 -19.81 1.28
C ASP A 348 -0.10 -19.95 1.03
N ARG A 349 -0.93 -19.80 2.07
CA ARG A 349 -2.38 -19.81 1.96
C ARG A 349 -2.90 -18.64 1.15
N TRP A 350 -2.43 -17.42 1.45
CA TRP A 350 -2.79 -16.22 0.71
C TRP A 350 -2.44 -16.37 -0.77
N LYS A 351 -1.22 -16.84 -1.10
CA LYS A 351 -0.81 -17.12 -2.48
C LYS A 351 -1.65 -18.23 -3.12
N ALA A 352 -2.02 -19.27 -2.38
CA ALA A 352 -2.89 -20.33 -2.89
C ALA A 352 -4.30 -19.80 -3.25
N GLU A 353 -4.81 -18.85 -2.47
CA GLU A 353 -6.14 -18.26 -2.65
C GLU A 353 -6.16 -17.20 -3.77
N HIS A 354 -5.08 -16.42 -3.92
CA HIS A 354 -5.08 -15.23 -4.79
C HIS A 354 -4.11 -15.29 -5.98
N VAL A 355 -3.12 -16.19 -5.97
CA VAL A 355 -2.07 -16.27 -7.00
C VAL A 355 -2.08 -17.61 -7.74
N ALA A 356 -2.67 -18.69 -7.23
CA ALA A 356 -2.53 -20.04 -7.81
C ALA A 356 -3.04 -20.21 -9.26
N GLY A 357 -3.77 -19.24 -9.82
CA GLY A 357 -4.14 -19.18 -11.24
C GLY A 357 -3.08 -18.57 -12.18
N LEU A 358 -2.01 -17.97 -11.64
CA LEU A 358 -1.02 -17.17 -12.37
C LEU A 358 0.23 -17.94 -12.88
N ILE A 359 0.39 -19.20 -12.49
CA ILE A 359 1.53 -20.06 -12.90
C ILE A 359 1.04 -21.15 -13.87
N GLY A 360 0.38 -20.73 -14.94
CA GLY A 360 -0.11 -21.57 -16.04
C GLY A 360 0.66 -21.36 -17.34
#